data_AF-B3MGV9-F1
#
_entry.id   AF-B3MGV9-F1
#
_cell.length_a   1.000
_cell.length_b   1.000
_cell.length_c   1.000
_cell.angle_alpha   90.00
_cell.angle_beta   90.00
_cell.angle_gamma   90.00
#
_symmetry.space_group_name_H-M   'P 1'
#
loop_
_entity.id
_entity.type
_entity.pdbx_description
1 polymer ?
#
loop_
_entity_poly.entity_id
_entity_poly.type
_entity_poly.pdbx_seq_one_letter_code
_entity_poly.pdbx_strand_id
1 'polypeptide(L)'
;MRKYQQLVLLVISCLSVGILLMYKTENNRLKYVLKYVNFFGRNDAAVLRRLENGTKDDLPQAAMWRPLPVWQMIGDSFHAYSAFWIRNELVAGGEAHVLVVGKKGAVVDFRCSLDLLNGRSVQGKFRFQRDSSEPPVDDKLSNFTSYHFFCQVSRDFGQPGSVSFTDITSTKVPVKLRLRSIKPKTQGKESKVSANQSRLPATICVDLVGFNSTSRFARNENAILQFFLFHQALGIDHFLVYNYDDLPEEVIRVLDRTNIHLVGLPFNFPFQQTNGTVSRVRQLIHNDCLLRNVNQAGFTLLLQPNELFFPNSRFTADGTKGSVQQQLRHFSSETTRFELATMSVCYDENGKFLPDNSQYDPERRAPYKLLLNRLELPPSQLLASTGEVELALSAAFVHRYVDCDHVGRDGLHDWRNGVRQDFMEHINGLRNEVHLLI
;
A
#
# COMPACT_ATOMS: atom_id res chain seq x y z
N MET A 1 66.06 -18.98 -17.65
CA MET A 1 65.04 -17.93 -17.88
C MET A 1 63.58 -18.37 -17.67
N ARG A 2 63.21 -19.66 -17.83
CA ARG A 2 61.83 -20.14 -17.56
C ARG A 2 61.30 -19.88 -16.14
N LYS A 3 62.17 -19.97 -15.11
CA LYS A 3 61.77 -19.75 -13.70
C LYS A 3 61.35 -18.30 -13.41
N TYR A 4 62.03 -17.33 -14.03
CA TYR A 4 61.68 -15.91 -13.91
C TYR A 4 60.40 -15.57 -14.69
N GLN A 5 60.19 -16.21 -15.85
CA GLN A 5 58.96 -16.04 -16.63
C GLN A 5 57.72 -16.56 -15.88
N GLN A 6 57.82 -17.71 -15.20
CA GLN A 6 56.71 -18.25 -14.39
C GLN A 6 56.39 -17.36 -13.19
N LEU A 7 57.40 -16.80 -12.53
CA LEU A 7 57.20 -15.88 -11.40
C LEU A 7 56.54 -14.57 -11.86
N VAL A 8 56.95 -14.01 -13.00
CA VAL A 8 56.33 -12.80 -13.55
C VAL A 8 54.87 -13.04 -13.94
N LEU A 9 54.55 -14.19 -14.52
CA LEU A 9 53.17 -14.55 -14.89
C LEU A 9 52.25 -14.68 -13.65
N LEU A 10 52.78 -15.25 -12.57
CA LEU A 10 52.08 -15.35 -11.29
C LEU A 10 51.84 -13.97 -10.67
N VAL A 11 52.85 -13.09 -10.71
CA VAL A 11 52.71 -11.70 -10.23
C VAL A 11 51.66 -10.95 -11.04
N ILE A 12 51.68 -11.05 -12.37
CA ILE A 12 50.68 -10.41 -13.25
C ILE A 12 49.27 -10.95 -12.96
N SER A 13 49.12 -12.26 -12.74
CA SER A 13 47.83 -12.87 -12.41
C SER A 13 47.30 -12.40 -11.05
N CYS A 14 48.14 -12.33 -10.01
CA CYS A 14 47.74 -11.78 -8.71
C CYS A 14 47.34 -10.29 -8.83
N LEU A 15 48.07 -9.51 -9.63
CA LEU A 15 47.76 -8.10 -9.88
C LEU A 15 46.44 -7.94 -10.63
N SER A 16 46.16 -8.79 -11.63
CA SER A 16 44.90 -8.73 -12.38
C SER A 16 43.70 -9.08 -11.50
N VAL A 17 43.83 -10.08 -10.63
CA VAL A 17 42.78 -10.44 -9.66
C VAL A 17 42.56 -9.31 -8.65
N GLY A 18 43.64 -8.70 -8.15
CA GLY A 18 43.56 -7.54 -7.25
C GLY A 18 42.83 -6.35 -7.88
N ILE A 19 43.18 -6.01 -9.13
CA ILE A 19 42.49 -4.94 -9.89
C ILE A 19 41.01 -5.29 -10.10
N LEU A 20 40.69 -6.55 -10.43
CA LEU A 20 39.31 -6.97 -10.66
C LEU A 20 38.45 -6.92 -9.38
N LEU A 21 39.04 -7.27 -8.22
CA LEU A 21 38.38 -7.11 -6.92
C LEU A 21 38.19 -5.63 -6.56
N MET A 22 39.20 -4.80 -6.80
CA MET A 22 39.10 -3.36 -6.55
C MET A 22 38.03 -2.72 -7.46
N TYR A 23 37.99 -3.10 -8.74
CA TYR A 23 36.97 -2.66 -9.69
C TYR A 23 35.57 -3.12 -9.27
N LYS A 24 35.41 -4.37 -8.81
CA LYS A 24 34.12 -4.86 -8.28
C LYS A 24 33.69 -4.06 -7.04
N THR A 25 34.62 -3.74 -6.16
CA THR A 25 34.36 -2.99 -4.93
C THR A 25 33.95 -1.56 -5.24
N GLU A 26 34.68 -0.88 -6.12
CA GLU A 26 34.32 0.48 -6.57
C GLU A 26 33.03 0.49 -7.39
N ASN A 27 32.77 -0.49 -8.26
CA ASN A 27 31.51 -0.56 -9.00
C ASN A 27 30.31 -0.83 -8.06
N ASN A 28 30.48 -1.65 -7.02
CA ASN A 28 29.46 -1.82 -5.99
C ASN A 28 29.25 -0.54 -5.18
N ARG A 29 30.33 0.16 -4.83
CA ARG A 29 30.26 1.47 -4.16
C ARG A 29 29.58 2.51 -5.05
N LEU A 30 29.88 2.54 -6.35
CA LEU A 30 29.28 3.45 -7.32
C LEU A 30 27.81 3.13 -7.54
N LYS A 31 27.41 1.85 -7.57
CA LYS A 31 26.00 1.44 -7.55
C LYS A 31 25.29 1.90 -6.28
N TYR A 32 25.94 1.79 -5.13
CA TYR A 32 25.42 2.28 -3.85
C TYR A 32 25.24 3.80 -3.92
N VAL A 33 26.28 4.53 -4.29
CA VAL A 33 26.25 5.99 -4.42
C VAL A 33 25.25 6.43 -5.48
N LEU A 34 25.13 5.77 -6.64
CA LEU A 34 24.09 6.05 -7.63
C LEU A 34 22.68 5.77 -7.11
N LYS A 35 22.48 4.71 -6.32
CA LYS A 35 21.21 4.41 -5.64
C LYS A 35 20.82 5.54 -4.69
N TYR A 36 21.78 6.13 -3.96
CA TYR A 36 21.52 7.22 -3.01
C TYR A 36 21.56 8.63 -3.63
N VAL A 37 22.36 8.88 -4.67
CA VAL A 37 22.49 10.19 -5.36
C VAL A 37 21.35 10.41 -6.36
N ASN A 38 20.77 9.35 -6.95
CA ASN A 38 19.51 9.48 -7.69
C ASN A 38 18.34 9.97 -6.81
N PHE A 39 18.47 9.90 -5.47
CA PHE A 39 17.45 10.34 -4.53
C PHE A 39 17.46 11.86 -4.30
N PHE A 40 18.61 12.53 -4.46
CA PHE A 40 18.76 13.94 -4.10
C PHE A 40 18.83 14.91 -5.29
N GLY A 41 19.00 14.41 -6.52
CA GLY A 41 19.41 15.27 -7.66
C GLY A 41 18.40 15.54 -8.78
N ARG A 42 17.20 14.94 -8.79
CA ARG A 42 16.26 15.11 -9.92
C ARG A 42 14.81 15.19 -9.46
N ASN A 43 14.20 16.35 -9.67
CA ASN A 43 12.76 16.57 -9.57
C ASN A 43 11.92 15.71 -10.56
N ASP A 44 12.55 14.95 -11.46
CA ASP A 44 11.88 14.12 -12.47
C ASP A 44 12.41 12.65 -12.56
N ALA A 45 13.19 12.15 -11.59
CA ALA A 45 13.74 10.77 -11.63
C ALA A 45 12.92 9.71 -10.88
N ALA A 46 11.80 10.08 -10.24
CA ALA A 46 10.87 9.12 -9.61
C ALA A 46 10.06 8.30 -10.65
N VAL A 47 10.43 8.37 -11.94
CA VAL A 47 9.71 7.81 -13.10
C VAL A 47 10.17 6.42 -13.53
N LEU A 48 11.24 5.81 -13.01
CA LEU A 48 11.87 4.67 -13.73
C LEU A 48 12.02 3.34 -12.97
N ARG A 49 10.99 2.86 -12.26
CA ARG A 49 10.79 1.39 -12.12
C ARG A 49 9.31 1.03 -12.19
N ARG A 50 8.78 1.10 -13.41
CA ARG A 50 7.58 0.39 -13.83
C ARG A 50 7.99 -1.08 -13.98
N LEU A 51 7.38 -1.99 -13.21
CA LEU A 51 7.24 -3.37 -13.67
C LEU A 51 6.10 -3.37 -14.66
N GLU A 52 6.43 -2.98 -15.88
CA GLU A 52 5.55 -3.13 -17.02
C GLU A 52 5.70 -4.56 -17.51
N ASN A 53 4.93 -5.48 -16.94
CA ASN A 53 4.65 -6.72 -17.67
C ASN A 53 3.98 -6.33 -18.97
N GLY A 54 4.50 -6.86 -20.07
CA GLY A 54 4.09 -6.61 -21.45
C GLY A 54 2.68 -7.11 -21.81
N THR A 55 1.67 -6.72 -21.03
CA THR A 55 0.26 -6.82 -21.38
C THR A 55 -0.28 -5.40 -21.57
N LYS A 56 -0.27 -4.99 -22.84
CA LYS A 56 -0.96 -3.85 -23.48
C LYS A 56 -1.59 -2.83 -22.52
N ASP A 57 -1.06 -1.62 -22.63
CA ASP A 57 -1.50 -0.34 -22.03
C ASP A 57 -2.95 0.12 -22.35
N ASP A 58 -3.86 -0.81 -22.68
CA ASP A 58 -5.24 -0.52 -23.10
C ASP A 58 -6.25 -0.50 -21.93
N LEU A 59 -5.81 -0.75 -20.67
CA LEU A 59 -6.71 -0.73 -19.51
C LEU A 59 -6.72 0.63 -18.79
N PRO A 60 -7.89 1.27 -18.62
CA PRO A 60 -8.09 2.48 -17.80
C PRO A 60 -7.64 2.36 -16.33
N GLN A 61 -7.37 1.14 -15.86
CA GLN A 61 -6.83 0.79 -14.54
C GLN A 61 -5.34 1.13 -14.39
N ALA A 62 -4.63 1.45 -15.48
CA ALA A 62 -3.25 1.97 -15.48
C ALA A 62 -3.08 3.35 -14.79
N ALA A 63 -4.13 3.91 -14.17
CA ALA A 63 -4.11 5.20 -13.50
C ALA A 63 -3.89 5.15 -11.97
N MET A 64 -3.78 3.97 -11.34
CA MET A 64 -3.69 3.87 -9.86
C MET A 64 -2.43 4.53 -9.26
N TRP A 65 -1.33 4.55 -10.03
CA TRP A 65 -0.06 5.14 -9.63
C TRP A 65 0.06 6.64 -9.96
N ARG A 66 -0.82 7.20 -10.82
CA ARG A 66 -0.73 8.60 -11.25
C ARG A 66 -1.66 9.49 -10.42
N PRO A 67 -1.18 10.64 -9.91
CA PRO A 67 0.22 11.03 -9.83
C PRO A 67 0.97 10.22 -8.77
N LEU A 68 2.27 10.06 -8.99
CA LEU A 68 3.14 9.36 -8.06
C LEU A 68 3.19 10.15 -6.75
N PRO A 69 2.86 9.53 -5.60
CA PRO A 69 2.92 10.22 -4.32
C PRO A 69 4.37 10.31 -3.85
N VAL A 70 4.76 11.46 -3.32
CA VAL A 70 6.08 11.67 -2.72
C VAL A 70 5.90 12.68 -1.61
N TRP A 71 6.54 12.47 -0.45
CA TRP A 71 6.52 13.46 0.61
C TRP A 71 7.25 14.73 0.16
N GLN A 72 6.51 15.84 0.07
CA GLN A 72 6.99 17.15 -0.34
C GLN A 72 6.76 18.16 0.76
N MET A 73 7.77 18.95 1.10
CA MET A 73 7.67 19.98 2.12
C MET A 73 6.71 21.10 1.66
N ILE A 74 5.71 21.42 2.49
CA ILE A 74 4.79 22.54 2.31
C ILE A 74 4.93 23.47 3.52
N GLY A 75 5.23 24.75 3.29
CA GLY A 75 5.67 25.66 4.35
C GLY A 75 6.98 25.20 5.01
N ASP A 76 7.16 25.48 6.30
CA ASP A 76 8.41 25.18 7.01
C ASP A 76 8.35 23.95 7.93
N SER A 77 7.13 23.48 8.26
CA SER A 77 6.90 22.44 9.25
C SER A 77 6.01 21.29 8.79
N PHE A 78 5.53 21.31 7.55
CA PHE A 78 4.57 20.34 7.03
C PHE A 78 5.11 19.64 5.78
N HIS A 79 4.68 18.40 5.56
CA HIS A 79 4.97 17.61 4.37
C HIS A 79 3.68 17.00 3.86
N ALA A 80 3.41 17.12 2.56
CA ALA A 80 2.26 16.52 1.89
C ALA A 80 2.71 15.32 1.05
N TYR A 81 1.89 14.27 1.00
CA TYR A 81 2.22 13.01 0.30
C TYR A 81 1.45 12.82 -1.01
N SER A 82 0.12 12.84 -0.91
CA SER A 82 -0.78 12.59 -2.04
C SER A 82 -1.97 13.53 -2.00
N ALA A 83 -2.50 13.84 -3.19
CA ALA A 83 -3.56 14.80 -3.36
C ALA A 83 -4.63 14.27 -4.34
N PHE A 84 -5.89 14.39 -3.95
CA PHE A 84 -7.05 13.85 -4.66
C PHE A 84 -8.08 14.94 -4.88
N TRP A 85 -8.65 15.01 -6.08
CA TRP A 85 -9.74 15.91 -6.41
C TRP A 85 -11.06 15.16 -6.40
N ILE A 86 -11.99 15.63 -5.58
CA ILE A 86 -13.34 15.08 -5.45
C ILE A 86 -14.32 16.14 -5.93
N ARG A 87 -15.01 15.86 -7.03
CA ARG A 87 -16.07 16.75 -7.51
C ARG A 87 -17.33 16.53 -6.69
N ASN A 88 -17.98 17.62 -6.29
CA ASN A 88 -19.27 17.54 -5.62
C ASN A 88 -20.36 17.22 -6.66
N GLU A 89 -21.16 16.18 -6.42
CA GLU A 89 -22.25 15.80 -7.33
C GLU A 89 -23.45 16.74 -7.22
N LEU A 90 -23.72 17.26 -6.02
CA LEU A 90 -24.92 18.02 -5.69
C LEU A 90 -24.73 19.55 -5.76
N VAL A 91 -23.49 20.03 -5.77
CA VAL A 91 -23.15 21.45 -5.72
C VAL A 91 -22.03 21.74 -6.70
N ALA A 92 -22.06 22.90 -7.36
CA ALA A 92 -20.98 23.33 -8.23
C ALA A 92 -19.62 23.36 -7.49
N GLY A 93 -18.57 22.90 -8.18
CA GLY A 93 -17.22 22.85 -7.64
C GLY A 93 -16.83 21.49 -7.06
N GLY A 94 -15.94 21.51 -6.08
CA GLY A 94 -15.31 20.31 -5.53
C GLY A 94 -14.31 20.62 -4.44
N GLU A 95 -13.67 19.57 -3.94
CA GLU A 95 -12.72 19.64 -2.84
C GLU A 95 -11.48 18.83 -3.17
N ALA A 96 -10.31 19.42 -2.95
CA ALA A 96 -9.04 18.71 -2.98
C ALA A 96 -8.74 18.16 -1.58
N HIS A 97 -8.51 16.85 -1.47
CA HIS A 97 -8.12 16.14 -0.26
C HIS A 97 -6.63 15.83 -0.32
N VAL A 98 -5.88 16.21 0.71
CA VAL A 98 -4.43 16.04 0.73
C VAL A 98 -3.97 15.45 2.05
N LEU A 99 -3.16 14.39 1.97
CA LEU A 99 -2.56 13.75 3.13
C LEU A 99 -1.31 14.52 3.55
N VAL A 100 -1.27 14.99 4.80
CA VAL A 100 -0.23 15.87 5.32
C VAL A 100 0.25 15.40 6.68
N VAL A 101 1.54 15.54 6.95
CA VAL A 101 2.13 15.41 8.28
C VAL A 101 2.84 16.70 8.67
N GLY A 102 2.66 17.13 9.90
CA GLY A 102 3.31 18.32 10.45
C GLY A 102 4.16 17.99 11.66
N LYS A 103 5.21 18.78 11.92
CA LYS A 103 5.92 18.73 13.21
C LYS A 103 4.92 18.94 14.35
N LYS A 104 5.10 18.22 15.44
CA LYS A 104 4.26 18.37 16.64
C LYS A 104 4.32 19.82 17.14
N GLY A 105 3.14 20.41 17.41
CA GLY A 105 3.02 21.80 17.86
C GLY A 105 3.11 22.86 16.75
N ALA A 106 3.29 22.47 15.48
CA ALA A 106 3.24 23.42 14.37
C ALA A 106 1.84 24.04 14.21
N VAL A 107 1.80 25.34 13.96
CA VAL A 107 0.56 26.08 13.71
C VAL A 107 0.12 25.84 12.27
N VAL A 108 -1.14 25.44 12.08
CA VAL A 108 -1.71 25.19 10.76
C VAL A 108 -2.39 26.46 10.25
N ASP A 109 -1.70 27.24 9.42
CA ASP A 109 -2.25 28.45 8.81
C ASP A 109 -1.84 28.57 7.34
N PHE A 110 -2.71 28.08 6.45
CA PHE A 110 -2.44 28.01 5.01
C PHE A 110 -3.55 28.68 4.21
N ARG A 111 -3.15 29.27 3.08
CA ARG A 111 -4.03 29.58 1.96
C ARG A 111 -3.88 28.47 0.92
N CYS A 112 -4.96 28.09 0.26
CA CYS A 112 -4.91 27.09 -0.79
C CYS A 112 -5.37 27.65 -2.13
N SER A 113 -4.76 27.17 -3.20
CA SER A 113 -5.18 27.45 -4.58
C SER A 113 -5.14 26.21 -5.44
N LEU A 114 -6.00 26.16 -6.45
CA LEU A 114 -6.10 25.11 -7.44
C LEU A 114 -5.65 25.64 -8.80
N ASP A 115 -4.69 24.95 -9.41
CA ASP A 115 -4.24 25.26 -10.75
C ASP A 115 -4.98 24.40 -11.77
N LEU A 116 -5.62 25.08 -12.71
CA LEU A 116 -6.34 24.50 -13.81
C LEU A 116 -5.39 24.17 -14.96
N LEU A 117 -5.76 23.20 -15.79
CA LEU A 117 -4.96 22.77 -16.94
C LEU A 117 -4.73 23.89 -17.97
N ASN A 118 -5.57 24.93 -17.98
CA ASN A 118 -5.43 26.11 -18.83
C ASN A 118 -4.49 27.19 -18.26
N GLY A 119 -3.78 26.90 -17.16
CA GLY A 119 -2.83 27.82 -16.53
C GLY A 119 -3.46 28.86 -15.59
N ARG A 120 -4.79 28.85 -15.41
CA ARG A 120 -5.45 29.73 -14.43
C ARG A 120 -5.36 29.13 -13.02
N SER A 121 -5.18 29.98 -12.02
CA SER A 121 -5.21 29.57 -10.61
C SER A 121 -6.48 30.12 -9.94
N VAL A 122 -7.14 29.29 -9.13
CA VAL A 122 -8.35 29.65 -8.39
C VAL A 122 -8.07 29.49 -6.90
N GLN A 123 -8.33 30.55 -6.14
CA GLN A 123 -8.20 30.49 -4.69
C GLN A 123 -9.36 29.67 -4.08
N GLY A 124 -9.02 28.70 -3.23
CA GLY A 124 -9.98 27.88 -2.50
C GLY A 124 -10.09 28.26 -1.03
N LYS A 125 -11.10 27.71 -0.37
CA LYS A 125 -11.26 27.78 1.08
C LYS A 125 -10.49 26.63 1.72
N PHE A 126 -9.45 26.96 2.46
CA PHE A 126 -8.67 25.99 3.22
C PHE A 126 -9.44 25.50 4.45
N ARG A 127 -9.39 24.20 4.69
CA ARG A 127 -9.79 23.56 5.95
C ARG A 127 -8.80 22.44 6.26
N PHE A 128 -8.77 22.00 7.51
CA PHE A 128 -8.01 20.82 7.89
C PHE A 128 -8.74 20.03 8.96
N GLN A 129 -8.42 18.74 9.03
CA GLN A 129 -8.83 17.85 10.10
C GLN A 129 -7.56 17.18 10.62
N ARG A 130 -7.43 17.11 11.95
CA ARG A 130 -6.41 16.28 12.60
C ARG A 130 -6.99 14.87 12.74
N ASP A 131 -6.20 13.84 12.44
CA ASP A 131 -6.65 12.46 12.62
C ASP A 131 -6.95 12.21 14.11
N SER A 132 -8.20 11.88 14.41
CA SER A 132 -8.73 11.75 15.78
C SER A 132 -8.50 10.37 16.40
N SER A 133 -7.85 9.44 15.69
CA SER A 133 -7.45 8.12 16.22
C SER A 133 -6.24 8.19 17.16
N GLU A 134 -5.85 9.39 17.60
CA GLU A 134 -4.86 9.60 18.64
C GLU A 134 -5.47 9.25 20.00
N PRO A 135 -5.14 8.10 20.62
CA PRO A 135 -5.44 7.95 22.04
C PRO A 135 -4.70 9.06 22.81
N PRO A 136 -5.30 9.66 23.85
CA PRO A 136 -4.68 10.69 24.67
C PRO A 136 -3.53 10.16 25.56
N VAL A 137 -2.95 9.01 25.23
CA VAL A 137 -1.87 8.38 25.98
C VAL A 137 -0.59 9.14 25.66
N ASP A 138 -0.06 9.79 26.69
CA ASP A 138 1.17 10.59 26.82
C ASP A 138 2.22 10.38 25.70
N ASP A 139 1.93 10.90 24.51
CA ASP A 139 2.75 10.62 23.33
C ASP A 139 3.90 11.61 23.23
N LYS A 140 4.76 11.64 24.25
CA LYS A 140 6.02 12.39 24.24
C LYS A 140 6.98 11.90 23.17
N LEU A 141 6.74 10.71 22.60
CA LEU A 141 7.61 10.05 21.64
C LEU A 141 7.31 10.42 20.18
N SER A 142 6.12 10.91 19.86
CA SER A 142 5.85 11.38 18.51
C SER A 142 6.43 12.77 18.22
N ASN A 143 7.14 12.86 17.11
CA ASN A 143 7.69 14.09 16.55
C ASN A 143 6.76 14.73 15.50
N PHE A 144 5.67 14.05 15.11
CA PHE A 144 4.72 14.51 14.10
C PHE A 144 3.26 14.31 14.49
N THR A 145 2.40 15.04 13.78
CA THR A 145 0.94 14.94 13.81
C THR A 145 0.42 14.77 12.37
N SER A 146 -0.55 13.88 12.18
CA SER A 146 -1.20 13.65 10.89
C SER A 146 -2.39 14.58 10.68
N TYR A 147 -2.52 15.08 9.46
CA TYR A 147 -3.56 15.99 9.03
C TYR A 147 -4.13 15.58 7.68
N HIS A 148 -5.44 15.79 7.52
CA HIS A 148 -6.09 15.90 6.22
C HIS A 148 -6.30 17.37 5.90
N PHE A 149 -5.67 17.85 4.84
CA PHE A 149 -5.89 19.19 4.32
C PHE A 149 -6.96 19.15 3.23
N PHE A 150 -7.83 20.14 3.26
CA PHE A 150 -8.92 20.30 2.30
C PHE A 150 -8.82 21.66 1.63
N CYS A 151 -8.99 21.70 0.31
CA CYS A 151 -9.13 22.93 -0.46
C CYS A 151 -10.44 22.91 -1.24
N GLN A 152 -11.43 23.64 -0.74
CA GLN A 152 -12.78 23.65 -1.30
C GLN A 152 -13.00 24.84 -2.24
N VAL A 153 -13.62 24.60 -3.39
CA VAL A 153 -14.13 25.66 -4.28
C VAL A 153 -15.61 25.46 -4.54
N SER A 154 -16.36 26.56 -4.56
CA SER A 154 -17.83 26.60 -4.70
C SER A 154 -18.32 26.79 -6.14
N ARG A 155 -17.40 27.01 -7.08
CA ARG A 155 -17.69 27.19 -8.50
C ARG A 155 -17.05 26.04 -9.26
N ASP A 156 -17.73 25.61 -10.32
CA ASP A 156 -17.19 24.60 -11.21
C ASP A 156 -16.24 25.25 -12.22
N PHE A 157 -14.98 24.84 -12.17
CA PHE A 157 -13.95 25.28 -13.11
C PHE A 157 -13.42 24.11 -13.94
N GLY A 158 -14.10 22.95 -13.90
CA GLY A 158 -13.61 21.70 -14.46
C GLY A 158 -12.65 20.98 -13.51
N GLN A 159 -11.78 20.15 -14.08
CA GLN A 159 -10.83 19.33 -13.32
C GLN A 159 -9.50 20.07 -13.12
N PRO A 160 -9.12 20.44 -11.88
CA PRO A 160 -7.82 21.01 -11.59
C PRO A 160 -6.71 19.97 -11.78
N GLY A 161 -5.53 20.44 -12.21
CA GLY A 161 -4.34 19.62 -12.40
C GLY A 161 -3.48 19.50 -11.13
N SER A 162 -3.46 20.55 -10.30
CA SER A 162 -2.71 20.57 -9.05
C SER A 162 -3.34 21.46 -7.98
N VAL A 163 -3.00 21.20 -6.72
CA VAL A 163 -3.29 22.06 -5.56
C VAL A 163 -1.99 22.57 -4.99
N SER A 164 -2.00 23.81 -4.50
CA SER A 164 -0.87 24.40 -3.78
C SER A 164 -1.32 24.98 -2.46
N PHE A 165 -0.46 24.88 -1.44
CA PHE A 165 -0.68 25.44 -0.12
C PHE A 165 0.43 26.44 0.18
N THR A 166 0.03 27.68 0.46
CA THR A 166 0.94 28.77 0.82
C THR A 166 0.77 29.04 2.31
N ASP A 167 1.82 28.78 3.08
CA ASP A 167 1.90 29.16 4.49
C ASP A 167 1.88 30.69 4.57
N ILE A 168 0.96 31.26 5.37
CA ILE A 168 0.81 32.72 5.48
C ILE A 168 2.08 33.37 6.07
N THR A 169 2.83 32.62 6.86
CA THR A 169 4.05 33.10 7.51
C THR A 169 5.30 32.96 6.64
N SER A 170 5.25 32.15 5.58
CA SER A 170 6.41 31.84 4.75
C SER A 170 6.41 32.62 3.44
N THR A 171 7.59 33.08 3.02
CA THR A 171 7.80 33.75 1.72
C THR A 171 8.21 32.77 0.61
N LYS A 172 8.23 31.47 0.90
CA LYS A 172 8.63 30.44 -0.08
C LYS A 172 7.58 30.26 -1.17
N VAL A 173 8.06 29.90 -2.37
CA VAL A 173 7.19 29.55 -3.50
C VAL A 173 6.35 28.33 -3.12
N PRO A 174 5.02 28.37 -3.29
CA PRO A 174 4.16 27.26 -2.91
C PRO A 174 4.42 26.05 -3.80
N VAL A 175 4.52 24.88 -3.17
CA VAL A 175 4.72 23.61 -3.86
C VAL A 175 3.41 23.15 -4.49
N LYS A 176 3.47 22.74 -5.76
CA LYS A 176 2.32 22.26 -6.53
C LYS A 176 2.21 20.74 -6.44
N LEU A 177 1.19 20.27 -5.73
CA LEU A 177 0.86 18.86 -5.61
C LEU A 177 -0.08 18.47 -6.75
N ARG A 178 0.32 17.50 -7.58
CA ARG A 178 -0.53 17.01 -8.67
C ARG A 178 -1.76 16.30 -8.09
N LEU A 179 -2.93 16.60 -8.64
CA LEU A 179 -4.20 16.04 -8.19
C LEU A 179 -4.58 14.80 -8.99
N ARG A 180 -5.02 13.77 -8.28
CA ARG A 180 -5.76 12.66 -8.89
C ARG A 180 -7.25 12.93 -8.86
N SER A 181 -7.89 13.01 -10.02
CA SER A 181 -9.35 13.14 -10.08
C SER A 181 -10.04 11.81 -9.77
N ILE A 182 -10.87 11.82 -8.73
CA ILE A 182 -11.77 10.73 -8.41
C ILE A 182 -13.07 11.02 -9.15
N LYS A 183 -13.30 10.30 -10.25
CA LYS A 183 -14.52 10.48 -11.05
C LYS A 183 -15.75 10.07 -10.22
N PRO A 184 -16.79 10.91 -10.10
CA PRO A 184 -18.05 10.51 -9.46
C PRO A 184 -18.69 9.33 -10.19
N LYS A 185 -19.42 8.48 -9.46
CA LYS A 185 -20.16 7.37 -10.05
C LYS A 185 -21.42 7.98 -10.66
N THR A 186 -21.42 8.32 -11.94
CA THR A 186 -22.64 8.78 -12.62
C THR A 186 -23.71 7.69 -12.57
N GLN A 187 -24.60 7.79 -11.58
CA GLN A 187 -25.87 7.07 -11.57
C GLN A 187 -26.79 7.78 -12.58
N GLY A 188 -27.08 7.11 -13.71
CA GLY A 188 -28.16 7.56 -14.59
C GLY A 188 -27.72 8.25 -15.89
N LYS A 189 -27.38 7.44 -16.89
CA LYS A 189 -27.97 7.38 -18.23
C LYS A 189 -26.99 6.62 -19.11
N GLU A 190 -27.49 5.55 -19.72
CA GLU A 190 -26.82 4.75 -20.73
C GLU A 190 -26.15 5.62 -21.80
N SER A 191 -24.90 5.98 -21.55
CA SER A 191 -23.97 6.28 -22.62
C SER A 191 -23.50 4.91 -23.10
N LYS A 192 -24.12 4.41 -24.19
CA LYS A 192 -23.87 3.11 -24.84
C LYS A 192 -22.43 2.91 -25.36
N VAL A 193 -21.44 3.60 -24.80
CA VAL A 193 -20.03 3.61 -25.22
C VAL A 193 -19.04 3.41 -24.05
N SER A 194 -19.49 3.18 -22.81
CA SER A 194 -18.55 2.82 -21.70
C SER A 194 -19.00 1.65 -20.81
N ALA A 195 -19.79 0.73 -21.36
CA ALA A 195 -20.27 -0.48 -20.68
C ALA A 195 -19.18 -1.51 -20.30
N ASN A 196 -17.88 -1.22 -20.51
CA ASN A 196 -16.79 -2.20 -20.34
C ASN A 196 -15.73 -1.86 -19.27
N GLN A 197 -15.93 -0.87 -18.40
CA GLN A 197 -15.02 -0.68 -17.25
C GLN A 197 -15.56 -1.43 -16.03
N SER A 198 -15.38 -2.74 -16.00
CA SER A 198 -15.64 -3.54 -14.80
C SER A 198 -14.68 -3.12 -13.69
N ARG A 199 -15.22 -2.83 -12.50
CA ARG A 199 -14.39 -2.60 -11.31
C ARG A 199 -13.66 -3.89 -10.97
N LEU A 200 -12.44 -3.78 -10.48
CA LEU A 200 -11.72 -4.91 -9.91
C LEU A 200 -12.53 -5.48 -8.74
N PRO A 201 -12.62 -6.80 -8.58
CA PRO A 201 -13.36 -7.38 -7.48
C PRO A 201 -12.73 -6.98 -6.14
N ALA A 202 -11.41 -7.04 -6.03
CA ALA A 202 -10.65 -6.56 -4.89
C ALA A 202 -9.22 -6.13 -5.29
N THR A 203 -8.58 -5.36 -4.41
CA THR A 203 -7.16 -5.01 -4.48
C THR A 203 -6.51 -5.17 -3.12
N ILE A 204 -5.19 -5.32 -3.09
CA ILE A 204 -4.41 -5.35 -1.84
C ILE A 204 -3.37 -4.22 -1.88
N CYS A 205 -3.38 -3.39 -0.85
CA CYS A 205 -2.27 -2.52 -0.54
C CYS A 205 -1.29 -3.27 0.35
N VAL A 206 -0.02 -3.32 -0.05
CA VAL A 206 1.05 -4.00 0.66
C VAL A 206 1.86 -2.96 1.43
N ASP A 207 1.90 -3.10 2.75
CA ASP A 207 2.66 -2.25 3.67
C ASP A 207 4.05 -2.84 3.90
N LEU A 208 5.05 -2.40 3.13
CA LEU A 208 6.46 -2.71 3.42
C LEU A 208 7.11 -1.70 4.36
N VAL A 209 6.41 -0.61 4.72
CA VAL A 209 6.94 0.45 5.58
C VAL A 209 6.98 -0.01 7.03
N GLY A 210 5.86 -0.58 7.52
CA GLY A 210 5.75 -1.14 8.86
C GLY A 210 6.22 -2.59 8.96
N PHE A 211 6.69 -3.19 7.85
CA PHE A 211 7.08 -4.59 7.80
C PHE A 211 8.48 -4.81 8.36
N ASN A 212 8.65 -5.84 9.20
CA ASN A 212 9.94 -6.17 9.77
C ASN A 212 10.78 -7.00 8.77
N SER A 213 11.55 -6.31 7.91
CA SER A 213 12.44 -6.93 6.93
C SER A 213 13.58 -7.77 7.53
N THR A 214 13.78 -7.72 8.85
CA THR A 214 14.81 -8.54 9.54
C THR A 214 14.30 -9.86 10.10
N SER A 215 12.97 -10.06 10.11
CA SER A 215 12.29 -11.27 10.62
C SER A 215 12.67 -12.54 9.83
N ARG A 216 12.45 -13.72 10.44
CA ARG A 216 12.66 -15.00 9.74
C ARG A 216 11.82 -15.10 8.47
N PHE A 217 10.54 -14.73 8.56
CA PHE A 217 9.64 -14.67 7.41
C PHE A 217 10.20 -13.82 6.27
N ALA A 218 10.69 -12.61 6.57
CA ALA A 218 11.18 -11.68 5.55
C ALA A 218 12.44 -12.16 4.83
N ARG A 219 13.26 -13.00 5.47
CA ARG A 219 14.46 -13.58 4.86
C ARG A 219 14.15 -14.70 3.87
N ASN A 220 12.95 -15.28 3.97
CA ASN A 220 12.50 -16.33 3.06
C ASN A 220 11.73 -15.70 1.88
N GLU A 221 12.43 -15.49 0.76
CA GLU A 221 11.84 -14.93 -0.46
C GLU A 221 10.66 -15.76 -0.98
N ASN A 222 10.68 -17.09 -0.80
CA ASN A 222 9.55 -17.95 -1.18
C ASN A 222 8.30 -17.66 -0.35
N ALA A 223 8.45 -17.27 0.92
CA ALA A 223 7.31 -16.89 1.76
C ALA A 223 6.68 -15.58 1.28
N ILE A 224 7.49 -14.58 0.90
CA ILE A 224 7.02 -13.33 0.31
C ILE A 224 6.35 -13.61 -1.06
N LEU A 225 6.94 -14.46 -1.89
CA LEU A 225 6.37 -14.85 -3.18
C LEU A 225 5.00 -15.53 -3.00
N GLN A 226 4.90 -16.44 -2.02
CA GLN A 226 3.64 -17.14 -1.70
C GLN A 226 2.52 -16.17 -1.30
N PHE A 227 2.82 -15.08 -0.60
CA PHE A 227 1.83 -14.05 -0.31
C PHE A 227 1.18 -13.53 -1.60
N PHE A 228 1.96 -13.18 -2.61
CA PHE A 228 1.42 -12.65 -3.88
C PHE A 228 0.67 -13.72 -4.68
N LEU A 229 1.26 -14.90 -4.86
CA LEU A 229 0.67 -15.99 -5.65
C LEU A 229 -0.64 -16.51 -5.03
N PHE A 230 -0.70 -16.60 -3.70
CA PHE A 230 -1.91 -17.02 -3.00
C PHE A 230 -3.06 -16.04 -3.21
N HIS A 231 -2.80 -14.74 -3.09
CA HIS A 231 -3.81 -13.72 -3.34
C HIS A 231 -4.20 -13.65 -4.83
N GLN A 232 -3.28 -13.95 -5.76
CA GLN A 232 -3.62 -14.13 -7.17
C GLN A 232 -4.59 -15.32 -7.38
N ALA A 233 -4.34 -16.47 -6.75
CA ALA A 233 -5.24 -17.63 -6.81
C ALA A 233 -6.63 -17.34 -6.22
N LEU A 234 -6.72 -16.39 -5.27
CA LEU A 234 -7.99 -15.85 -4.77
C LEU A 234 -8.74 -14.97 -5.76
N GLY A 235 -8.15 -14.61 -6.91
CA GLY A 235 -8.71 -13.65 -7.86
C GLY A 235 -8.37 -12.20 -7.54
N ILE A 236 -7.34 -11.95 -6.73
CA ILE A 236 -6.79 -10.61 -6.45
C ILE A 236 -5.46 -10.47 -7.19
N ASP A 237 -5.52 -9.82 -8.34
CA ASP A 237 -4.40 -9.66 -9.26
C ASP A 237 -3.70 -8.29 -9.15
N HIS A 238 -4.32 -7.30 -8.51
CA HIS A 238 -3.79 -5.94 -8.42
C HIS A 238 -3.31 -5.57 -7.01
N PHE A 239 -2.03 -5.15 -6.93
CA PHE A 239 -1.37 -4.82 -5.68
C PHE A 239 -0.75 -3.42 -5.70
N LEU A 240 -0.97 -2.63 -4.66
CA LEU A 240 -0.34 -1.33 -4.45
C LEU A 240 0.72 -1.48 -3.34
N VAL A 241 1.99 -1.49 -3.70
CA VAL A 241 3.09 -1.79 -2.79
C VAL A 241 3.73 -0.49 -2.30
N TYR A 242 3.54 -0.17 -1.02
CA TYR A 242 4.15 0.98 -0.37
C TYR A 242 5.58 0.64 0.04
N ASN A 243 6.51 1.56 -0.22
CA ASN A 243 7.95 1.34 -0.05
C ASN A 243 8.46 0.16 -0.87
N TYR A 244 8.03 0.12 -2.13
CA TYR A 244 8.33 -0.94 -3.09
C TYR A 244 9.82 -1.30 -3.22
N ASP A 245 10.73 -0.35 -2.98
CA ASP A 245 12.18 -0.56 -3.06
C ASP A 245 12.73 -1.60 -2.05
N ASP A 246 11.94 -1.95 -1.03
CA ASP A 246 12.29 -2.96 -0.03
C ASP A 246 11.87 -4.39 -0.44
N LEU A 247 11.15 -4.55 -1.55
CA LEU A 247 10.80 -5.87 -2.08
C LEU A 247 12.03 -6.51 -2.74
N PRO A 248 12.38 -7.79 -2.43
CA PRO A 248 13.53 -8.46 -3.04
C PRO A 248 13.44 -8.54 -4.57
N GLU A 249 14.57 -8.36 -5.26
CA GLU A 249 14.62 -8.32 -6.74
C GLU A 249 14.24 -9.68 -7.35
N GLU A 250 14.61 -10.76 -6.68
CA GLU A 250 14.29 -12.14 -7.03
C GLU A 250 12.77 -12.38 -7.01
N VAL A 251 12.08 -11.90 -5.97
CA VAL A 251 10.62 -11.96 -5.87
C VAL A 251 9.98 -11.19 -7.03
N ILE A 252 10.45 -9.97 -7.28
CA ILE A 252 10.00 -9.13 -8.40
C ILE A 252 10.12 -9.87 -9.73
N ARG A 253 11.29 -10.44 -10.03
CA ARG A 253 11.55 -11.15 -11.30
C ARG A 253 10.63 -12.35 -11.52
N VAL A 254 10.21 -13.02 -10.45
CA VAL A 254 9.25 -14.13 -10.54
C VAL A 254 7.84 -13.59 -10.78
N LEU A 255 7.44 -12.54 -10.05
CA LEU A 255 6.13 -11.90 -10.21
C LEU A 255 5.95 -11.31 -11.62
N ASP A 256 7.03 -10.85 -12.25
CA ASP A 256 7.04 -10.39 -13.65
C ASP A 256 6.61 -11.47 -14.66
N ARG A 257 6.63 -12.76 -14.28
CA ARG A 257 6.20 -13.85 -15.14
C ARG A 257 4.77 -14.30 -14.88
N THR A 258 4.09 -13.63 -13.96
CA THR A 258 2.72 -13.94 -13.53
C THR A 258 1.73 -12.92 -14.08
N ASN A 259 0.43 -13.17 -13.86
CA ASN A 259 -0.64 -12.21 -14.20
C ASN A 259 -0.86 -11.18 -13.07
N ILE A 260 0.12 -10.97 -12.19
CA ILE A 260 0.04 -10.03 -11.10
C ILE A 260 0.43 -8.62 -11.58
N HIS A 261 -0.41 -7.65 -11.24
CA HIS A 261 -0.21 -6.24 -11.50
C HIS A 261 0.32 -5.55 -10.24
N LEU A 262 1.64 -5.32 -10.20
CA LEU A 262 2.30 -4.61 -9.11
C LEU A 262 2.42 -3.12 -9.41
N VAL A 263 1.89 -2.29 -8.51
CA VAL A 263 2.04 -0.84 -8.52
C VAL A 263 2.91 -0.42 -7.35
N GLY A 264 4.18 -0.11 -7.61
CA GLY A 264 5.10 0.40 -6.60
C GLY A 264 4.87 1.87 -6.28
N LEU A 265 4.76 2.20 -5.00
CA LEU A 265 4.63 3.56 -4.47
C LEU A 265 5.81 3.87 -3.52
N PRO A 266 6.57 4.95 -3.75
CA PRO A 266 7.64 5.33 -2.83
C PRO A 266 7.03 5.88 -1.54
N PHE A 267 7.65 5.58 -0.40
CA PHE A 267 7.18 6.07 0.90
C PHE A 267 8.34 6.65 1.72
N ASN A 268 8.91 7.74 1.20
CA ASN A 268 10.05 8.46 1.78
C ASN A 268 9.66 9.30 3.01
N PHE A 269 9.17 8.65 4.06
CA PHE A 269 8.58 9.30 5.22
C PHE A 269 9.55 10.29 5.89
N PRO A 270 9.16 11.57 6.12
CA PRO A 270 10.10 12.62 6.51
C PRO A 270 10.49 12.62 8.00
N PHE A 271 9.89 11.73 8.80
CA PHE A 271 10.17 11.63 10.23
C PHE A 271 10.78 10.26 10.57
N GLN A 272 11.61 10.23 11.60
CA GLN A 272 12.10 8.96 12.14
C GLN A 272 10.94 8.15 12.69
N GLN A 273 10.80 6.91 12.22
CA GLN A 273 9.79 5.99 12.71
C GLN A 273 10.30 5.32 14.00
N THR A 274 9.49 5.40 15.04
CA THR A 274 9.65 4.66 16.29
C THR A 274 8.46 3.72 16.48
N ASN A 275 8.59 2.74 17.38
CA ASN A 275 7.50 1.80 17.69
C ASN A 275 6.17 2.51 18.03
N GLY A 276 6.23 3.68 18.69
CA GLY A 276 5.03 4.47 19.02
C GLY A 276 4.35 5.16 17.82
N THR A 277 5.04 5.25 16.68
CA THR A 277 4.52 5.93 15.47
C THR A 277 4.04 4.97 14.38
N VAL A 278 4.28 3.65 14.52
CA VAL A 278 3.97 2.65 13.49
C VAL A 278 2.48 2.64 13.13
N SER A 279 1.59 2.67 14.13
CA SER A 279 0.14 2.68 13.89
C SER A 279 -0.32 3.92 13.12
N ARG A 280 0.29 5.08 13.38
CA ARG A 280 -0.02 6.33 12.67
C ARG A 280 0.43 6.31 11.22
N VAL A 281 1.64 5.82 10.98
CA VAL A 281 2.16 5.65 9.62
C VAL A 281 1.28 4.67 8.85
N ARG A 282 0.88 3.56 9.48
CA ARG A 282 -0.06 2.60 8.89
C ARG A 282 -1.41 3.24 8.54
N GLN A 283 -1.94 4.11 9.40
CA GLN A 283 -3.19 4.84 9.10
C GLN A 283 -3.04 5.78 7.90
N LEU A 284 -1.89 6.47 7.75
CA LEU A 284 -1.61 7.31 6.58
C LEU A 284 -1.61 6.48 5.29
N ILE A 285 -0.93 5.33 5.32
CA ILE A 285 -0.90 4.37 4.20
C ILE A 285 -2.32 3.85 3.91
N HIS A 286 -3.09 3.56 4.96
CA HIS A 286 -4.46 3.11 4.84
C HIS A 286 -5.36 4.14 4.15
N ASN A 287 -5.30 5.41 4.56
CA ASN A 287 -6.08 6.48 3.95
C ASN A 287 -5.70 6.69 2.47
N ASP A 288 -4.40 6.66 2.13
CA ASP A 288 -3.95 6.73 0.74
C ASP A 288 -4.44 5.54 -0.09
N CYS A 289 -4.34 4.33 0.48
CA CYS A 289 -4.80 3.09 -0.14
C CYS A 289 -6.29 3.16 -0.48
N LEU A 290 -7.13 3.59 0.46
CA LEU A 290 -8.56 3.78 0.23
C LEU A 290 -8.79 4.74 -0.94
N LEU A 291 -8.22 5.95 -0.86
CA LEU A 291 -8.40 7.01 -1.87
C LEU A 291 -7.93 6.60 -3.27
N ARG A 292 -6.85 5.81 -3.38
CA ARG A 292 -6.36 5.30 -4.67
C ARG A 292 -7.23 4.24 -5.28
N ASN A 293 -7.92 3.46 -4.46
CA ASN A 293 -8.75 2.35 -4.91
C ASN A 293 -10.23 2.74 -5.10
N VAL A 294 -10.67 3.92 -4.61
CA VAL A 294 -12.05 4.37 -4.83
C VAL A 294 -12.38 4.41 -6.31
N ASN A 295 -13.53 3.83 -6.66
CA ASN A 295 -14.03 3.65 -8.03
C ASN A 295 -13.18 2.75 -8.94
N GLN A 296 -12.09 2.16 -8.45
CA GLN A 296 -11.27 1.18 -9.17
C GLN A 296 -11.60 -0.25 -8.75
N ALA A 297 -11.80 -0.47 -7.45
CA ALA A 297 -12.08 -1.78 -6.87
C ALA A 297 -13.39 -1.80 -6.09
N GLY A 298 -14.00 -2.97 -5.93
CA GLY A 298 -15.12 -3.20 -5.02
C GLY A 298 -14.67 -3.24 -3.56
N PHE A 299 -13.56 -3.93 -3.31
CA PHE A 299 -12.98 -4.11 -1.98
C PHE A 299 -11.47 -3.80 -1.96
N THR A 300 -10.95 -3.42 -0.80
CA THR A 300 -9.50 -3.30 -0.59
C THR A 300 -9.08 -3.69 0.82
N LEU A 301 -7.86 -4.21 0.95
CA LEU A 301 -7.22 -4.52 2.23
C LEU A 301 -5.84 -3.84 2.30
N LEU A 302 -5.40 -3.51 3.51
CA LEU A 302 -4.00 -3.15 3.79
C LEU A 302 -3.35 -4.31 4.55
N LEU A 303 -2.39 -4.99 3.93
CA LEU A 303 -1.72 -6.16 4.48
C LEU A 303 -0.19 -5.98 4.50
N GLN A 304 0.47 -6.57 5.48
CA GLN A 304 1.91 -6.82 5.44
C GLN A 304 2.18 -8.15 4.71
N PRO A 305 3.38 -8.38 4.14
CA PRO A 305 3.71 -9.63 3.45
C PRO A 305 3.51 -10.91 4.28
N ASN A 306 3.60 -10.81 5.61
CA ASN A 306 3.34 -11.92 6.53
C ASN A 306 1.86 -12.05 6.93
N GLU A 307 0.94 -11.34 6.27
CA GLU A 307 -0.49 -11.38 6.54
C GLU A 307 -1.24 -11.99 5.34
N LEU A 308 -1.78 -13.20 5.50
CA LEU A 308 -2.45 -13.94 4.44
C LEU A 308 -3.96 -13.97 4.68
N PHE A 309 -4.72 -13.37 3.77
CA PHE A 309 -6.16 -13.26 3.88
C PHE A 309 -6.87 -14.49 3.31
N PHE A 310 -7.76 -15.08 4.10
CA PHE A 310 -8.55 -16.25 3.73
C PHE A 310 -10.03 -15.86 3.67
N PRO A 311 -10.61 -15.67 2.47
CA PRO A 311 -12.06 -15.58 2.29
C PRO A 311 -12.67 -16.96 2.06
N ASN A 312 -13.96 -17.13 2.40
CA ASN A 312 -14.70 -18.37 2.17
C ASN A 312 -14.92 -18.73 0.69
N SER A 313 -14.57 -17.83 -0.23
CA SER A 313 -14.61 -18.05 -1.68
C SER A 313 -13.66 -17.10 -2.40
N ARG A 314 -13.33 -17.41 -3.66
CA ARG A 314 -12.59 -16.49 -4.55
C ARG A 314 -13.35 -15.19 -4.77
N PHE A 315 -12.59 -14.12 -5.02
CA PHE A 315 -13.08 -12.84 -5.47
C PHE A 315 -13.34 -12.90 -6.98
N THR A 316 -14.61 -12.78 -7.36
CA THR A 316 -15.01 -12.69 -8.77
C THR A 316 -15.81 -11.41 -9.01
N ALA A 317 -15.90 -10.96 -10.27
CA ALA A 317 -16.65 -9.75 -10.61
C ALA A 317 -18.15 -9.88 -10.26
N ASP A 318 -18.73 -11.06 -10.54
CA ASP A 318 -20.16 -11.31 -10.37
C ASP A 318 -20.53 -11.72 -8.93
N GLY A 319 -19.55 -12.15 -8.14
CA GLY A 319 -19.74 -12.68 -6.79
C GLY A 319 -20.46 -14.03 -6.81
N THR A 320 -19.83 -15.07 -6.26
CA THR A 320 -20.48 -16.39 -6.16
C THR A 320 -21.53 -16.38 -5.05
N LYS A 321 -22.57 -17.21 -5.18
CA LYS A 321 -23.61 -17.32 -4.16
C LYS A 321 -22.98 -17.79 -2.83
N GLY A 322 -23.26 -17.09 -1.73
CA GLY A 322 -22.72 -17.40 -0.41
C GLY A 322 -21.30 -16.90 -0.15
N SER A 323 -20.67 -16.26 -1.13
CA SER A 323 -19.35 -15.63 -0.98
C SER A 323 -19.35 -14.53 0.08
N VAL A 324 -18.17 -14.28 0.66
CA VAL A 324 -17.91 -13.10 1.49
C VAL A 324 -18.33 -11.84 0.73
N GLN A 325 -18.04 -11.71 -0.57
CA GLN A 325 -18.44 -10.56 -1.37
C GLN A 325 -19.96 -10.32 -1.36
N GLN A 326 -20.76 -11.38 -1.47
CA GLN A 326 -22.22 -11.27 -1.40
C GLN A 326 -22.69 -10.96 0.02
N GLN A 327 -22.13 -11.63 1.03
CA GLN A 327 -22.47 -11.38 2.44
C GLN A 327 -22.22 -9.91 2.82
N LEU A 328 -21.10 -9.34 2.39
CA LEU A 328 -20.75 -7.94 2.63
C LEU A 328 -21.68 -6.95 1.92
N ARG A 329 -22.31 -7.34 0.81
CA ARG A 329 -23.31 -6.53 0.11
C ARG A 329 -24.68 -6.54 0.82
N HIS A 330 -24.94 -7.49 1.72
CA HIS A 330 -26.17 -7.49 2.53
C HIS A 330 -26.15 -6.49 3.68
N PHE A 331 -24.97 -6.04 4.12
CA PHE A 331 -24.86 -4.95 5.08
C PHE A 331 -25.27 -3.61 4.46
N SER A 332 -25.83 -2.72 5.29
CA SER A 332 -26.21 -1.35 4.92
C SER A 332 -25.10 -0.69 4.11
N SER A 333 -25.46 0.11 3.09
CA SER A 333 -24.51 0.84 2.23
C SER A 333 -23.50 1.69 3.04
N GLU A 334 -23.90 2.13 4.24
CA GLU A 334 -23.08 2.92 5.15
C GLU A 334 -21.94 2.12 5.82
N THR A 335 -22.11 0.80 5.97
CA THR A 335 -21.09 -0.07 6.55
C THR A 335 -19.97 -0.34 5.54
N THR A 336 -18.82 0.30 5.71
CA THR A 336 -17.71 0.17 4.76
C THR A 336 -16.49 -0.54 5.31
N ARG A 337 -16.41 -0.74 6.64
CA ARG A 337 -15.27 -1.36 7.31
C ARG A 337 -15.69 -2.65 7.99
N PHE A 338 -15.01 -3.72 7.62
CA PHE A 338 -15.28 -5.04 8.15
C PHE A 338 -14.02 -5.59 8.83
N GLU A 339 -14.09 -5.77 10.14
CA GLU A 339 -12.99 -6.28 10.95
C GLU A 339 -12.85 -7.79 10.75
N LEU A 340 -11.62 -8.20 10.43
CA LEU A 340 -11.26 -9.60 10.20
C LEU A 340 -10.63 -10.18 11.45
N ALA A 341 -11.12 -11.34 11.87
CA ALA A 341 -10.45 -12.14 12.87
C ALA A 341 -9.02 -12.46 12.40
N THR A 342 -8.03 -12.18 13.25
CA THR A 342 -6.61 -12.33 12.93
C THR A 342 -5.98 -13.36 13.86
N MET A 343 -5.36 -14.40 13.29
CA MET A 343 -4.68 -15.47 14.03
C MET A 343 -3.17 -15.31 13.91
N SER A 344 -2.45 -15.32 15.03
CA SER A 344 -0.99 -15.27 15.07
C SER A 344 -0.41 -16.66 14.85
N VAL A 345 -0.23 -17.05 13.59
CA VAL A 345 0.23 -18.38 13.17
C VAL A 345 1.74 -18.48 13.27
N CYS A 346 2.23 -19.58 13.85
CA CYS A 346 3.66 -19.84 13.97
C CYS A 346 4.27 -20.14 12.62
N TYR A 347 5.27 -19.35 12.24
CA TYR A 347 5.99 -19.55 10.99
C TYR A 347 7.03 -20.67 11.13
N ASP A 348 6.86 -21.74 10.35
CA ASP A 348 7.84 -22.81 10.17
C ASP A 348 8.49 -22.71 8.78
N GLU A 349 9.80 -22.51 8.76
CA GLU A 349 10.61 -22.45 7.54
C GLU A 349 10.66 -23.80 6.80
N ASN A 350 10.44 -24.91 7.50
CA ASN A 350 10.38 -26.24 6.89
C ASN A 350 9.03 -26.49 6.20
N GLY A 351 8.02 -25.67 6.51
CA GLY A 351 6.72 -25.71 5.87
C GLY A 351 6.86 -25.39 4.38
N LYS A 352 6.42 -26.31 3.52
CA LYS A 352 6.47 -26.09 2.06
C LYS A 352 5.59 -24.90 1.65
N PHE A 353 4.40 -24.79 2.25
CA PHE A 353 3.47 -23.70 2.01
C PHE A 353 3.04 -22.99 3.29
N LEU A 354 2.77 -21.69 3.17
CA LEU A 354 2.26 -20.87 4.27
C LEU A 354 0.99 -21.46 4.91
N PRO A 355 -0.05 -21.92 4.17
CA PRO A 355 -1.23 -22.54 4.76
C PRO A 355 -0.98 -23.88 5.47
N ASP A 356 0.18 -24.53 5.30
CA ASP A 356 0.50 -25.78 6.01
C ASP A 356 0.88 -25.52 7.48
N ASN A 357 1.20 -24.27 7.85
CA ASN A 357 1.42 -23.86 9.23
C ASN A 357 0.09 -23.88 9.98
N SER A 358 -0.15 -24.95 10.74
CA SER A 358 -1.42 -25.20 11.44
C SER A 358 -1.51 -24.58 12.84
N GLN A 359 -0.36 -24.34 13.47
CA GLN A 359 -0.28 -23.95 14.87
C GLN A 359 -0.33 -22.43 15.02
N TYR A 360 -1.20 -21.91 15.90
CA TYR A 360 -1.28 -20.50 16.23
C TYR A 360 -1.34 -20.28 17.74
N ASP A 361 -0.89 -19.11 18.18
CA ASP A 361 -0.96 -18.67 19.57
C ASP A 361 -2.20 -17.78 19.77
N PRO A 362 -3.21 -18.21 20.56
CA PRO A 362 -4.43 -17.43 20.81
C PRO A 362 -4.21 -16.24 21.75
N GLU A 363 -3.18 -16.26 22.60
CA GLU A 363 -2.87 -15.17 23.53
C GLU A 363 -2.16 -14.02 22.81
N ARG A 364 -1.51 -14.31 21.68
CA ARG A 364 -0.79 -13.31 20.90
C ARG A 364 -1.73 -12.49 20.02
N ARG A 365 -2.10 -11.31 20.53
CA ARG A 365 -2.92 -10.33 19.80
C ARG A 365 -2.17 -9.66 18.66
N ALA A 366 -2.87 -9.40 17.57
CA ALA A 366 -2.36 -8.58 16.47
C ALA A 366 -2.09 -7.14 16.95
N PRO A 367 -1.03 -6.48 16.45
CA PRO A 367 -0.69 -5.12 16.85
C PRO A 367 -1.71 -4.07 16.36
N TYR A 368 -2.56 -4.44 15.42
CA TYR A 368 -3.62 -3.61 14.85
C TYR A 368 -4.75 -4.49 14.33
N LYS A 369 -5.92 -3.89 14.13
CA LYS A 369 -7.05 -4.54 13.46
C LYS A 369 -6.80 -4.65 11.96
N LEU A 370 -7.24 -5.75 11.36
CA LEU A 370 -7.25 -5.92 9.90
C LEU A 370 -8.65 -5.67 9.37
N LEU A 371 -8.73 -4.77 8.38
CA LEU A 371 -10.00 -4.28 7.85
C LEU A 371 -10.11 -4.62 6.36
N LEU A 372 -11.21 -5.28 6.00
CA LEU A 372 -11.69 -5.38 4.64
C LEU A 372 -12.60 -4.18 4.36
N ASN A 373 -12.23 -3.36 3.39
CA ASN A 373 -12.92 -2.10 3.12
C ASN A 373 -13.74 -2.19 1.84
N ARG A 374 -15.02 -1.87 1.92
CA ARG A 374 -15.93 -1.76 0.77
C ARG A 374 -15.90 -0.34 0.21
N LEU A 375 -15.59 -0.20 -1.07
CA LEU A 375 -15.31 1.09 -1.74
C LEU A 375 -16.48 1.63 -2.57
N GLU A 376 -17.70 1.44 -2.05
CA GLU A 376 -18.93 1.85 -2.74
C GLU A 376 -19.40 3.27 -2.37
N LEU A 377 -18.96 3.79 -1.22
CA LEU A 377 -19.31 5.13 -0.75
C LEU A 377 -18.44 6.23 -1.39
N PRO A 378 -18.94 7.49 -1.42
CA PRO A 378 -18.11 8.66 -1.73
C PRO A 378 -16.85 8.73 -0.84
N PRO A 379 -15.71 9.22 -1.35
CA PRO A 379 -14.46 9.17 -0.60
C PRO A 379 -14.48 9.95 0.72
N SER A 380 -15.22 11.06 0.79
CA SER A 380 -15.38 11.82 2.04
C SER A 380 -16.04 10.99 3.15
N GLN A 381 -17.03 10.15 2.80
CA GLN A 381 -17.68 9.24 3.75
C GLN A 381 -16.80 8.03 4.07
N LEU A 382 -16.02 7.53 3.12
CA LEU A 382 -15.07 6.42 3.37
C LEU A 382 -14.02 6.79 4.43
N LEU A 383 -13.50 8.02 4.37
CA LEU A 383 -12.54 8.52 5.34
C LEU A 383 -13.18 8.84 6.69
N ALA A 384 -14.41 9.36 6.70
CA ALA A 384 -15.13 9.72 7.92
C ALA A 384 -15.80 8.54 8.63
N SER A 385 -16.02 7.42 7.94
CA SER A 385 -16.67 6.23 8.49
C SER A 385 -15.83 5.67 9.64
N THR A 386 -16.41 5.56 10.82
CA THR A 386 -15.79 4.88 11.98
C THR A 386 -16.53 3.60 12.37
N GLY A 387 -17.63 3.29 11.68
CA GLY A 387 -18.42 2.09 11.94
C GLY A 387 -17.70 0.86 11.42
N GLU A 388 -17.33 -0.04 12.33
CA GLU A 388 -16.70 -1.33 12.03
C GLU A 388 -17.68 -2.45 12.39
N VAL A 389 -17.72 -3.48 11.55
CA VAL A 389 -18.47 -4.72 11.83
C VAL A 389 -17.50 -5.89 11.83
N GLU A 390 -17.48 -6.66 12.92
CA GLU A 390 -16.69 -7.88 13.00
C GLU A 390 -17.29 -8.96 12.10
N LEU A 391 -16.45 -9.55 11.25
CA LEU A 391 -16.82 -10.66 10.40
C LEU A 391 -16.63 -11.99 11.13
N ALA A 392 -17.61 -12.87 10.96
CA ALA A 392 -17.49 -14.24 11.44
C ALA A 392 -16.33 -14.97 10.75
N LEU A 393 -15.65 -15.84 11.51
CA LEU A 393 -14.60 -16.74 11.01
C LEU A 393 -15.05 -17.59 9.81
N SER A 394 -16.34 -17.89 9.70
CA SER A 394 -16.93 -18.64 8.59
C SER A 394 -17.01 -17.85 7.28
N ALA A 395 -16.86 -16.52 7.33
CA ALA A 395 -16.89 -15.65 6.17
C ALA A 395 -15.46 -15.35 5.68
N ALA A 396 -14.59 -14.89 6.58
CA ALA A 396 -13.18 -14.65 6.29
C ALA A 396 -12.35 -14.46 7.57
N PHE A 397 -11.05 -14.68 7.47
CA PHE A 397 -10.07 -14.40 8.52
C PHE A 397 -8.68 -14.12 7.92
N VAL A 398 -7.71 -13.74 8.75
CA VAL A 398 -6.33 -13.50 8.32
C VAL A 398 -5.37 -14.29 9.20
N HIS A 399 -4.39 -14.93 8.58
CA HIS A 399 -3.20 -15.40 9.30
C HIS A 399 -2.15 -14.30 9.31
N ARG A 400 -1.59 -14.02 10.48
CA ARG A 400 -0.37 -13.24 10.64
C ARG A 400 0.74 -14.20 11.04
N TYR A 401 1.68 -14.46 10.13
CA TYR A 401 2.82 -15.33 10.41
C TYR A 401 3.82 -14.63 11.32
N VAL A 402 4.15 -15.27 12.43
CA VAL A 402 5.01 -14.72 13.49
C VAL A 402 6.01 -15.75 14.00
N ASP A 403 7.07 -15.24 14.62
CA ASP A 403 8.06 -16.05 15.33
C ASP A 403 7.51 -16.45 16.71
N CYS A 404 7.14 -17.72 16.89
CA CYS A 404 6.58 -18.25 18.14
C CYS A 404 7.65 -18.63 19.17
N ASP A 405 8.63 -17.76 19.39
CA ASP A 405 9.72 -18.02 20.34
C ASP A 405 9.23 -18.00 21.80
N HIS A 406 8.11 -17.31 22.05
CA HIS A 406 7.43 -17.25 23.34
C HIS A 406 5.96 -17.60 23.11
N VAL A 407 5.57 -18.82 23.48
CA VAL A 407 4.19 -19.29 23.41
C VAL A 407 3.46 -18.93 24.70
N GLY A 408 2.22 -18.47 24.58
CA GLY A 408 1.31 -18.22 25.70
C GLY A 408 1.08 -19.43 26.61
N ARG A 409 0.41 -19.20 27.74
CA ARG A 409 0.12 -20.26 28.73
C ARG A 409 -0.84 -21.31 28.17
N ASP A 410 -1.77 -20.89 27.33
CA ASP A 410 -2.74 -21.76 26.66
C ASP A 410 -2.09 -22.67 25.60
N GLY A 411 -0.83 -22.43 25.26
CA GLY A 411 -0.09 -23.22 24.28
C GLY A 411 -0.46 -22.89 22.84
N LEU A 412 -0.13 -23.80 21.93
CA LEU A 412 -0.46 -23.66 20.51
C LEU A 412 -1.75 -24.42 20.19
N HIS A 413 -2.59 -23.78 19.39
CA HIS A 413 -3.85 -24.32 18.92
C HIS A 413 -3.78 -24.59 17.41
N ASP A 414 -4.53 -25.59 16.96
CA ASP A 414 -4.71 -25.84 15.53
C ASP A 414 -5.87 -25.01 15.00
N TRP A 415 -5.59 -24.03 14.15
CA TRP A 415 -6.64 -23.14 13.61
C TRP A 415 -7.65 -23.88 12.74
N ARG A 416 -7.28 -25.03 12.16
CA ARG A 416 -8.14 -25.82 11.27
C ARG A 416 -9.37 -26.34 12.01
N ASN A 417 -9.29 -26.51 13.33
CA ASN A 417 -10.43 -26.93 14.15
C ASN A 417 -11.55 -25.87 14.23
N GLY A 418 -11.22 -24.59 13.98
CA GLY A 418 -12.19 -23.49 13.99
C GLY A 418 -12.83 -23.20 12.63
N VAL A 419 -12.39 -23.89 11.56
CA VAL A 419 -12.81 -23.61 10.19
C VAL A 419 -13.74 -24.71 9.69
N ARG A 420 -14.84 -24.32 9.03
CA ARG A 420 -15.78 -25.28 8.44
C ARG A 420 -15.10 -26.12 7.35
N GLN A 421 -15.58 -27.35 7.18
CA GLN A 421 -15.00 -28.30 6.22
C GLN A 421 -15.01 -27.79 4.77
N ASP A 422 -16.10 -27.17 4.32
CA ASP A 422 -16.21 -26.60 2.97
C ASP A 422 -15.23 -25.45 2.74
N PHE A 423 -15.02 -24.62 3.76
CA PHE A 423 -14.01 -23.57 3.70
C PHE A 423 -12.59 -24.18 3.72
N MET A 424 -12.34 -25.22 4.51
CA MET A 424 -11.05 -25.94 4.47
C MET A 424 -10.76 -26.58 3.11
N GLU A 425 -11.76 -27.15 2.45
CA GLU A 425 -11.64 -27.67 1.09
C GLU A 425 -11.26 -26.57 0.08
N HIS A 426 -11.87 -25.39 0.22
CA HIS A 426 -11.49 -24.21 -0.57
C HIS A 426 -10.02 -23.81 -0.35
N ILE A 427 -9.57 -23.73 0.91
CA ILE A 427 -8.18 -23.39 1.27
C ILE A 427 -7.20 -24.42 0.69
N ASN A 428 -7.52 -25.71 0.79
CA ASN A 428 -6.70 -26.78 0.22
C ASN A 428 -6.63 -26.69 -1.31
N GLY A 429 -7.75 -26.32 -1.97
CA GLY A 429 -7.79 -26.06 -3.40
C GLY A 429 -6.85 -24.91 -3.81
N LEU A 430 -6.87 -23.80 -3.07
CA LEU A 430 -5.97 -22.67 -3.29
C LEU A 430 -4.50 -23.06 -3.07
N ARG A 431 -4.21 -23.81 -2.01
CA ARG A 431 -2.86 -24.32 -1.74
C ARG A 431 -2.32 -25.13 -2.92
N ASN A 432 -3.13 -26.03 -3.47
CA ASN A 432 -2.73 -26.85 -4.61
C ASN A 432 -2.49 -26.01 -5.87
N GLU A 433 -3.28 -24.94 -6.08
CA GLU A 433 -3.06 -24.01 -7.19
C GLU A 433 -1.75 -23.22 -7.02
N VAL A 434 -1.47 -22.72 -5.81
CA VAL A 434 -0.19 -22.06 -5.51
C VAL A 434 0.99 -23.00 -5.72
N HIS A 435 0.85 -24.29 -5.39
CA HIS A 435 1.89 -25.29 -5.68
C HIS A 435 2.16 -25.44 -7.18
N LEU A 436 1.17 -25.23 -8.04
CA LEU A 436 1.37 -25.26 -9.50
C LEU A 436 1.98 -23.97 -10.05
N LEU A 437 1.88 -22.86 -9.30
CA LEU A 437 2.41 -21.54 -9.70
C LEU A 437 3.86 -21.29 -9.27
N ILE A 438 4.38 -22.08 -8.31
CA ILE A 438 5.78 -22.08 -7.86
C ILE A 438 6.55 -23.16 -8.58
#